data_AF-A0A2D1KMP9-F1
#
_entry.id   AF-A0A2D1KMP9-F1
#
_cell.length_a   1.000
_cell.length_b   1.000
_cell.length_c   1.000
_cell.angle_alpha   90.00
_cell.angle_beta   90.00
_cell.angle_gamma   90.00
#
_symmetry.space_group_name_H-M   'P 1'
#
loop_
_entity.id
_entity.type
_entity.pdbx_description
1 polymer ?
#
loop_
_entity_poly.entity_id
_entity_poly.type
_entity_poly.pdbx_seq_one_letter_code
_entity_poly.pdbx_strand_id
1 'polypeptide(L)'
;MFSVTEFEKMLDEYSKHVTILEGNLYEKSGWWGCFKIKKGKPYIFIEHNQPEADKLAILVEEFKHFLTTVGVIINQTSTSNRKQELLARRLTYKEVIPVDELIRCYNEGKYTEWEIAEELEVQPRFLRNALEYFQTQLYTGMIYHAASGDYRVTVGQTISFYRVPTAQAN
;
A
#
# COMPACT_ATOMS: atom_id res chain seq x y z
N MET A 1 12.15 -19.92 -24.59
CA MET A 1 12.42 -19.23 -23.31
C MET A 1 11.06 -18.85 -22.77
N PHE A 2 10.54 -19.58 -21.79
CA PHE A 2 9.22 -19.27 -21.24
C PHE A 2 9.32 -17.92 -20.53
N SER A 3 8.47 -16.97 -20.94
CA SER A 3 8.37 -15.67 -20.27
C SER A 3 7.84 -15.89 -18.87
N VAL A 4 8.60 -15.53 -17.85
CA VAL A 4 8.15 -15.54 -16.45
C VAL A 4 6.90 -14.67 -16.35
N THR A 5 5.81 -15.22 -15.82
CA THR A 5 4.52 -14.51 -15.75
C THR A 5 4.53 -13.46 -14.65
N GLU A 6 3.65 -12.47 -14.71
CA GLU A 6 3.57 -11.45 -13.64
C GLU A 6 3.22 -12.06 -12.29
N PHE A 7 2.39 -13.12 -12.30
CA PHE A 7 2.08 -13.91 -11.11
C PHE A 7 3.34 -14.49 -10.48
N GLU A 8 4.19 -15.17 -11.27
CA GLU A 8 5.45 -15.75 -10.78
C GLU A 8 6.41 -14.69 -10.22
N LYS A 9 6.49 -13.51 -10.84
CA LYS A 9 7.32 -12.40 -10.34
C LYS A 9 6.84 -11.90 -8.99
N MET A 10 5.53 -11.67 -8.84
CA MET A 10 4.95 -11.22 -7.58
C MET A 10 5.03 -12.29 -6.50
N LEU A 11 4.87 -13.56 -6.88
CA LEU A 11 5.04 -14.69 -5.97
C LEU A 11 6.47 -14.75 -5.41
N ASP A 12 7.50 -14.61 -6.26
CA ASP A 12 8.90 -14.55 -5.81
C ASP A 12 9.12 -13.37 -4.84
N GLU A 13 8.66 -12.17 -5.21
CA GLU A 13 8.84 -10.97 -4.38
C GLU A 13 8.15 -11.10 -3.02
N TYR A 14 6.88 -11.51 -3.01
CA TYR A 14 6.09 -11.54 -1.78
C TYR A 14 6.49 -12.71 -0.88
N SER A 15 6.99 -13.82 -1.45
CA SER A 15 7.47 -14.97 -0.68
C SER A 15 8.63 -14.64 0.27
N LYS A 16 9.35 -13.53 0.02
CA LYS A 16 10.42 -13.01 0.90
C LYS A 16 9.89 -12.52 2.24
N HIS A 17 8.60 -12.19 2.32
CA HIS A 17 7.96 -11.58 3.49
C HIS A 17 6.88 -12.46 4.13
N VAL A 18 6.21 -13.29 3.32
CA VAL A 18 5.08 -14.12 3.74
C VAL A 18 5.16 -15.51 3.13
N THR A 19 4.71 -16.53 3.87
CA THR A 19 4.62 -17.89 3.32
C THR A 19 3.37 -18.01 2.44
N ILE A 20 3.55 -18.22 1.14
CA ILE A 20 2.46 -18.37 0.18
C ILE A 20 2.25 -19.87 -0.08
N LEU A 21 1.00 -20.34 0.00
CA LEU A 21 0.64 -21.74 -0.21
C LEU A 21 -0.54 -21.84 -1.18
N GLU A 22 -0.34 -22.54 -2.28
CA GLU A 22 -1.41 -22.91 -3.19
C GLU A 22 -2.04 -24.25 -2.79
N GLY A 23 -3.36 -24.36 -2.86
CA GLY A 23 -4.06 -25.60 -2.58
C GLY A 23 -5.55 -25.54 -2.89
N ASN A 24 -6.26 -26.64 -2.63
CA ASN A 24 -7.71 -26.70 -2.80
C ASN A 24 -8.40 -26.06 -1.58
N LEU A 25 -8.66 -24.76 -1.72
CA LEU A 25 -9.20 -23.84 -0.73
C LEU A 25 -10.71 -23.65 -0.89
N TYR A 26 -11.18 -23.49 -2.13
CA TYR A 26 -12.55 -23.12 -2.45
C TYR A 26 -13.54 -24.22 -2.07
N GLU A 27 -13.26 -25.48 -2.41
CA GLU A 27 -14.15 -26.60 -2.04
C GLU A 27 -14.30 -26.76 -0.53
N LYS A 28 -13.27 -26.39 0.24
CA LYS A 28 -13.25 -26.55 1.70
C LYS A 28 -13.80 -25.37 2.46
N SER A 29 -13.74 -24.17 1.88
CA SER A 29 -13.97 -22.93 2.63
C SER A 29 -14.87 -21.92 1.92
N GLY A 30 -15.04 -22.04 0.60
CA GLY A 30 -15.74 -21.07 -0.25
C GLY A 30 -14.90 -19.83 -0.63
N TRP A 31 -13.61 -19.81 -0.28
CA TRP A 31 -12.71 -18.67 -0.52
C TRP A 31 -11.69 -18.99 -1.60
N TRP A 32 -11.41 -18.00 -2.45
CA TRP A 32 -10.40 -18.09 -3.51
C TRP A 32 -8.99 -17.68 -3.04
N GLY A 33 -8.92 -16.90 -1.96
CA GLY A 33 -7.70 -16.54 -1.25
C GLY A 33 -7.97 -16.26 0.22
N CYS A 34 -6.93 -16.31 1.04
CA CYS A 34 -7.03 -15.87 2.43
C CYS A 34 -5.66 -15.57 3.06
N PHE A 35 -5.53 -14.42 3.69
CA PHE A 35 -4.44 -14.08 4.57
C PHE A 35 -4.72 -14.50 6.03
N LYS A 36 -3.76 -15.18 6.68
CA LYS A 36 -3.82 -15.53 8.11
C LYS A 36 -2.45 -15.44 8.78
N ILE A 37 -2.46 -15.07 10.06
CA ILE A 37 -1.28 -15.22 10.93
C ILE A 37 -1.48 -16.44 11.82
N LYS A 38 -0.51 -17.36 11.80
CA LYS A 38 -0.47 -18.52 12.69
C LYS A 38 0.85 -18.57 13.44
N LYS A 39 0.78 -18.59 14.78
CA LYS A 39 1.96 -18.60 15.66
C LYS A 39 2.96 -17.47 15.34
N GLY A 40 2.44 -16.27 15.06
CA GLY A 40 3.26 -15.10 14.71
C GLY A 40 3.86 -15.10 13.31
N LYS A 41 3.57 -16.10 12.48
CA LYS A 41 4.01 -16.16 11.07
C LYS A 41 2.86 -15.84 10.12
N PRO A 42 3.06 -14.94 9.13
CA PRO A 42 2.07 -14.62 8.11
C PRO A 42 1.99 -15.75 7.06
N TYR A 43 0.78 -16.02 6.59
CA TYR A 43 0.50 -16.96 5.51
C TYR A 43 -0.52 -16.36 4.55
N ILE A 44 -0.28 -16.53 3.26
CA ILE A 44 -1.28 -16.30 2.21
C ILE A 44 -1.62 -17.65 1.60
N PHE A 45 -2.90 -17.95 1.50
CA PHE A 45 -3.41 -19.14 0.85
C PHE A 45 -4.11 -18.72 -0.45
N ILE A 46 -3.84 -19.44 -1.54
CA ILE A 46 -4.45 -19.19 -2.85
C ILE A 46 -5.04 -20.49 -3.38
N GLU A 47 -6.25 -20.41 -3.96
CA GLU A 47 -6.84 -21.55 -4.64
C GLU A 47 -6.07 -21.86 -5.94
N HIS A 48 -5.56 -23.09 -6.04
CA HIS A 48 -4.73 -23.54 -7.14
C HIS A 48 -5.49 -23.66 -8.47
N ASN A 49 -6.79 -23.95 -8.44
CA ASN A 49 -7.59 -24.23 -9.63
C ASN A 49 -8.28 -22.96 -10.18
N GLN A 50 -7.46 -21.97 -10.57
CA GLN A 50 -7.91 -20.71 -11.15
C GLN A 50 -6.91 -20.17 -12.19
N PRO A 51 -7.35 -19.29 -13.11
CA PRO A 51 -6.45 -18.56 -14.00
C PRO A 51 -5.39 -17.77 -13.25
N GLU A 52 -4.18 -17.66 -13.81
CA GLU A 52 -3.08 -16.91 -13.18
C GLU A 52 -3.39 -15.42 -12.96
N ALA A 53 -4.18 -14.80 -13.85
CA ALA A 53 -4.61 -13.42 -13.67
C ALA A 53 -5.45 -13.23 -12.39
N ASP A 54 -6.35 -14.18 -12.11
CA ASP A 54 -7.17 -14.15 -10.89
C ASP A 54 -6.31 -14.43 -9.66
N LYS A 55 -5.38 -15.40 -9.75
CA LYS A 55 -4.42 -15.66 -8.68
C LYS A 55 -3.55 -14.45 -8.37
N LEU A 56 -3.13 -13.70 -9.40
CA LEU A 56 -2.37 -12.47 -9.23
C LEU A 56 -3.18 -11.42 -8.49
N ALA A 57 -4.42 -11.16 -8.91
CA ALA A 57 -5.30 -10.21 -8.23
C ALA A 57 -5.49 -10.59 -6.75
N ILE A 58 -5.79 -11.86 -6.49
CA ILE A 58 -5.95 -12.41 -5.13
C ILE A 58 -4.65 -12.29 -4.32
N LEU A 59 -3.50 -12.66 -4.90
CA LEU A 59 -2.20 -12.57 -4.22
C LEU A 59 -1.91 -11.13 -3.80
N VAL A 60 -2.16 -10.16 -4.68
CA VAL A 60 -1.99 -8.73 -4.40
C VAL A 60 -2.93 -8.29 -3.29
N GLU A 61 -4.22 -8.66 -3.34
CA GLU A 61 -5.20 -8.33 -2.30
C GLU A 61 -4.82 -8.90 -0.93
N GLU A 62 -4.45 -10.18 -0.87
CA GLU A 62 -4.07 -10.84 0.37
C GLU A 62 -2.73 -10.33 0.91
N PHE A 63 -1.82 -9.91 0.03
CA PHE A 63 -0.58 -9.25 0.44
C PHE A 63 -0.85 -7.85 1.00
N LYS A 64 -1.79 -7.10 0.42
CA LYS A 64 -2.30 -5.85 1.03
C LYS A 64 -2.92 -6.12 2.41
N HIS A 65 -3.64 -7.24 2.59
CA HIS A 65 -4.14 -7.66 3.90
C HIS A 65 -3.04 -8.02 4.91
N PHE A 66 -1.98 -8.68 4.45
CA PHE A 66 -0.78 -8.91 5.24
C PHE A 66 -0.20 -7.59 5.74
N LEU A 67 0.11 -6.66 4.82
CA LEU A 67 0.72 -5.36 5.14
C LEU A 67 -0.12 -4.56 6.14
N THR A 68 -1.45 -4.57 5.96
CA THR A 68 -2.38 -3.88 6.87
C THR A 68 -2.49 -4.56 8.23
N THR A 69 -2.62 -5.89 8.29
CA THR A 69 -2.88 -6.66 9.53
C THR A 69 -1.62 -6.83 10.40
N VAL A 70 -0.47 -7.08 9.77
CA VAL A 70 0.84 -7.03 10.43
C VAL A 70 1.10 -5.62 10.97
N GLY A 71 0.65 -4.60 10.24
CA GLY A 71 0.53 -3.22 10.70
C GLY A 71 -0.20 -3.05 12.05
N VAL A 72 -1.23 -3.88 12.32
CA VAL A 72 -2.07 -3.82 13.54
C VAL A 72 -1.54 -4.68 14.69
N ILE A 73 -0.95 -5.84 14.42
CA ILE A 73 -0.56 -6.83 15.45
C ILE A 73 0.76 -6.49 16.16
N ILE A 74 1.69 -5.80 15.49
CA ILE A 74 3.06 -5.61 16.02
C ILE A 74 3.17 -4.44 17.02
N ASN A 75 2.03 -3.97 17.54
CA ASN A 75 1.99 -3.01 18.65
C ASN A 75 2.38 -3.63 20.00
N GLN A 76 2.88 -4.88 20.05
CA GLN A 76 3.23 -5.57 21.29
C GLN A 76 4.54 -6.37 21.14
N THR A 77 5.60 -5.94 21.85
CA THR A 77 6.69 -6.74 22.48
C THR A 77 8.17 -6.70 22.03
N SER A 78 8.65 -6.00 20.98
CA SER A 78 10.13 -5.89 20.75
C SER A 78 10.60 -4.64 19.96
N THR A 79 11.67 -3.98 20.40
CA THR A 79 12.19 -2.69 19.87
C THR A 79 13.06 -2.79 18.61
N SER A 80 13.77 -3.91 18.42
CA SER A 80 14.62 -4.16 17.25
C SER A 80 13.76 -4.46 16.01
N ASN A 81 12.80 -5.38 16.16
CA ASN A 81 11.83 -5.74 15.11
C ASN A 81 11.01 -4.52 14.70
N ARG A 82 10.66 -3.64 15.65
CA ARG A 82 9.93 -2.39 15.40
C ARG A 82 10.67 -1.44 14.43
N LYS A 83 12.00 -1.36 14.44
CA LYS A 83 12.74 -0.44 13.54
C LYS A 83 12.77 -0.96 12.10
N GLN A 84 13.03 -2.25 11.92
CA GLN A 84 13.01 -2.89 10.59
C GLN A 84 11.61 -2.87 9.99
N GLU A 85 10.60 -3.09 10.81
CA GLU A 85 9.21 -3.03 10.40
C GLU A 85 8.74 -1.61 10.10
N LEU A 86 9.14 -0.60 10.88
CA LEU A 86 8.82 0.79 10.58
C LEU A 86 9.46 1.23 9.26
N LEU A 87 10.66 0.73 8.94
CA LEU A 87 11.29 0.95 7.64
C LEU A 87 10.51 0.26 6.52
N ALA A 88 10.14 -1.01 6.68
CA ALA A 88 9.30 -1.73 5.71
C ALA A 88 7.97 -1.01 5.48
N ARG A 89 7.27 -0.59 6.55
CA ARG A 89 6.03 0.20 6.49
C ARG A 89 6.21 1.51 5.70
N ARG A 90 7.30 2.24 5.95
CA ARG A 90 7.59 3.50 5.25
C ARG A 90 7.87 3.30 3.76
N LEU A 91 8.53 2.20 3.41
CA LEU A 91 8.76 1.83 2.01
C LEU A 91 7.41 1.47 1.35
N THR A 92 6.61 0.62 1.98
CA THR A 92 5.28 0.23 1.49
C THR A 92 4.34 1.41 1.34
N TYR A 93 4.33 2.40 2.23
CA TYR A 93 3.49 3.59 2.07
C TYR A 93 3.85 4.38 0.81
N LYS A 94 5.14 4.52 0.51
CA LYS A 94 5.59 5.22 -0.70
C LYS A 94 5.28 4.45 -1.98
N GLU A 95 5.29 3.12 -1.91
CA GLU A 95 4.96 2.25 -3.05
C GLU A 95 3.45 2.21 -3.33
N VAL A 96 2.64 2.08 -2.28
CA VAL A 96 1.17 1.93 -2.40
C VAL A 96 0.48 3.29 -2.55
N ILE A 97 0.99 4.34 -1.90
CA ILE A 97 0.43 5.69 -1.92
C ILE A 97 1.55 6.71 -2.21
N PRO A 98 2.04 6.79 -3.46
CA PRO A 98 2.93 7.87 -3.85
C PRO A 98 2.32 9.24 -3.55
N VAL A 99 3.15 10.23 -3.19
CA VAL A 99 2.66 11.60 -2.97
C VAL A 99 2.02 12.18 -4.24
N ASP A 100 2.49 11.77 -5.43
CA ASP A 100 1.89 12.11 -6.72
C ASP A 100 0.44 11.62 -6.84
N GLU A 101 0.11 10.44 -6.29
CA GLU A 101 -1.26 9.92 -6.25
C GLU A 101 -2.14 10.74 -5.30
N LEU A 102 -1.60 11.16 -4.14
CA LEU A 102 -2.30 12.08 -3.24
C LEU A 102 -2.58 13.44 -3.91
N ILE A 103 -1.63 13.94 -4.70
CA ILE A 103 -1.80 15.15 -5.50
C ILE A 103 -2.86 14.94 -6.58
N ARG A 104 -2.88 13.77 -7.24
CA ARG A 104 -3.91 13.40 -8.23
C ARG A 104 -5.30 13.43 -7.61
N CYS A 105 -5.52 12.72 -6.50
CA CYS A 105 -6.79 12.72 -5.78
C CYS A 105 -7.23 14.14 -5.39
N TYR A 106 -6.28 14.97 -4.91
CA TYR A 106 -6.58 16.36 -4.52
C TYR A 106 -7.02 17.22 -5.72
N ASN A 107 -6.39 17.04 -6.88
CA ASN A 107 -6.76 17.74 -8.12
C ASN A 107 -8.11 17.27 -8.67
N GLU A 108 -8.49 16.02 -8.42
CA GLU A 108 -9.80 15.44 -8.75
C GLU A 108 -10.91 15.84 -7.76
N GLY A 109 -10.57 16.62 -6.72
CA GLY A 109 -11.53 17.13 -5.75
C GLY A 109 -11.82 16.17 -4.58
N LYS A 110 -11.00 15.14 -4.39
CA LYS A 110 -11.11 14.21 -3.26
C LYS A 110 -10.33 14.77 -2.07
N TYR A 111 -11.03 15.08 -0.97
CA TYR A 111 -10.43 15.81 0.17
C TYR A 111 -10.52 15.06 1.49
N THR A 112 -11.44 14.10 1.60
CA THR A 112 -11.64 13.31 2.82
C THR A 112 -10.82 12.01 2.77
N GLU A 113 -10.47 11.49 3.96
CA GLU A 113 -9.79 10.19 4.09
C GLU A 113 -10.60 9.07 3.41
N TRP A 114 -11.93 9.11 3.47
CA TRP A 114 -12.79 8.11 2.84
C TRP A 114 -12.75 8.18 1.32
N GLU A 115 -12.88 9.37 0.74
CA GLU A 115 -12.84 9.58 -0.71
C GLU A 115 -11.49 9.17 -1.32
N ILE A 116 -10.39 9.52 -0.64
CA ILE A 116 -9.04 9.18 -1.09
C ILE A 116 -8.79 7.67 -0.92
N ALA A 117 -9.27 7.07 0.17
CA ALA A 117 -9.11 5.63 0.39
C ALA A 117 -9.89 4.80 -0.64
N GLU A 118 -11.10 5.24 -1.00
CA GLU A 118 -11.90 4.64 -2.07
C GLU A 118 -11.21 4.78 -3.43
N GLU A 119 -10.73 5.99 -3.78
CA GLU A 119 -10.03 6.25 -5.04
C GLU A 119 -8.75 5.43 -5.22
N LEU A 120 -8.01 5.22 -4.13
CA LEU A 120 -6.75 4.46 -4.11
C LEU A 120 -6.97 2.97 -3.84
N GLU A 121 -8.22 2.53 -3.66
CA GLU A 121 -8.59 1.15 -3.31
C GLU A 121 -7.80 0.61 -2.11
N VAL A 122 -7.67 1.44 -1.07
CA VAL A 122 -7.00 1.11 0.20
C VAL A 122 -7.96 1.22 1.38
N GLN A 123 -7.63 0.50 2.46
CA GLN A 123 -8.39 0.64 3.71
C GLN A 123 -8.16 2.05 4.32
N PRO A 124 -9.19 2.74 4.82
CA PRO A 124 -9.06 4.10 5.39
C PRO A 124 -7.97 4.19 6.46
N ARG A 125 -7.89 3.20 7.36
CA ARG A 125 -6.85 3.12 8.38
C ARG A 125 -5.43 3.05 7.80
N PHE A 126 -5.24 2.42 6.64
CA PHE A 126 -3.95 2.38 5.95
C PHE A 126 -3.59 3.77 5.40
N LEU A 127 -4.54 4.42 4.72
CA LEU A 127 -4.36 5.79 4.26
C LEU A 127 -4.03 6.73 5.42
N ARG A 128 -4.73 6.62 6.55
CA ARG A 128 -4.44 7.41 7.75
C ARG A 128 -3.00 7.25 8.22
N ASN A 129 -2.52 6.01 8.34
CA ASN A 129 -1.14 5.74 8.75
C ASN A 129 -0.13 6.28 7.73
N ALA A 130 -0.44 6.22 6.44
CA ALA A 130 0.39 6.76 5.37
C ALA A 130 0.43 8.30 5.43
N LEU A 131 -0.72 8.96 5.63
CA LEU A 131 -0.82 10.41 5.83
C LEU A 131 -0.03 10.84 7.07
N GLU A 132 -0.18 10.17 8.20
CA GLU A 132 0.62 10.43 9.42
C GLU A 132 2.11 10.30 9.14
N TYR A 133 2.52 9.30 8.34
CA TYR A 133 3.91 9.19 7.90
C TYR A 133 4.33 10.37 7.01
N PHE A 134 3.56 10.72 5.98
CA PHE A 134 3.89 11.83 5.08
C PHE A 134 3.91 13.19 5.79
N GLN A 135 3.10 13.39 6.83
CA GLN A 135 3.18 14.57 7.71
C GLN A 135 4.52 14.68 8.44
N THR A 136 5.25 13.58 8.64
CA THR A 136 6.63 13.63 9.18
C THR A 136 7.69 13.94 8.11
N GLN A 137 7.34 13.81 6.82
CA GLN A 137 8.26 14.00 5.69
C GLN A 137 8.03 15.36 4.99
N LEU A 138 6.81 15.86 5.03
CA LEU A 138 6.37 17.10 4.41
C LEU A 138 6.14 18.17 5.50
N TYR A 139 6.28 19.44 5.13
CA TYR A 139 5.99 20.56 6.01
C TYR A 139 5.27 21.68 5.26
N THR A 140 4.50 22.48 5.99
CA THR A 140 3.75 23.60 5.41
C THR A 140 4.71 24.62 4.78
N GLY A 141 4.44 24.98 3.52
CA GLY A 141 5.27 25.90 2.73
C GLY A 141 6.33 25.21 1.86
N MET A 142 6.56 23.90 2.04
CA MET A 142 7.42 23.10 1.16
C MET A 142 6.89 23.14 -0.28
N ILE A 143 7.81 23.26 -1.25
CA ILE A 143 7.52 22.99 -2.65
C ILE A 143 7.83 21.52 -2.92
N TYR A 144 6.81 20.78 -3.36
CA TYR A 144 6.92 19.41 -3.82
C TYR A 144 6.93 19.40 -5.35
N HIS A 145 7.97 18.80 -5.92
CA HIS A 145 8.14 18.66 -7.36
C HIS A 145 7.53 17.32 -7.79
N ALA A 146 6.27 17.34 -8.26
CA ALA A 146 5.57 16.16 -8.76
C ALA A 146 5.75 16.02 -10.28
N ALA A 147 5.42 14.86 -10.83
CA ALA A 147 5.41 14.67 -12.29
C ALA A 147 4.43 15.64 -13.01
N SER A 148 3.36 16.06 -12.33
CA SER A 148 2.34 16.98 -12.84
C SER A 148 2.67 18.47 -12.67
N GLY A 149 3.77 18.79 -11.99
CA GLY A 149 4.27 20.15 -11.75
C GLY A 149 4.61 20.42 -10.28
N ASP A 150 4.88 21.69 -9.98
CA ASP A 150 5.25 22.11 -8.63
C ASP A 150 4.02 22.40 -7.76
N TYR A 151 4.02 21.89 -6.54
CA TYR A 151 2.94 22.07 -5.57
C TYR A 151 3.45 22.62 -4.25
N ARG A 152 2.81 23.66 -3.73
CA ARG A 152 2.99 24.13 -2.36
C ARG A 152 2.17 23.24 -1.42
N VAL A 153 2.85 22.60 -0.48
CA VAL A 153 2.22 21.71 0.49
C VAL A 153 1.74 22.50 1.72
N THR A 154 0.57 22.15 2.22
CA THR A 154 0.07 22.58 3.54
C THR A 154 -0.26 21.36 4.37
N VAL A 155 0.34 21.26 5.55
CA VAL A 155 0.15 20.15 6.48
C VAL A 155 -0.74 20.61 7.64
N GLY A 156 -1.92 20.00 7.76
CA GLY A 156 -2.89 20.19 8.86
C GLY A 156 -3.43 18.84 9.34
N GLN A 157 -4.74 18.75 9.63
CA GLN A 157 -5.39 17.44 9.86
C GLN A 157 -5.33 16.54 8.60
N THR A 158 -5.33 17.16 7.43
CA THR A 158 -5.08 16.53 6.12
C THR A 158 -3.89 17.22 5.44
N ILE A 159 -3.41 16.65 4.33
CA ILE A 159 -2.37 17.25 3.48
C ILE A 159 -3.05 17.88 2.28
N SER A 160 -2.80 19.16 2.04
CA SER A 160 -3.32 19.91 0.88
C SER A 160 -2.20 20.31 -0.06
N PHE A 161 -2.49 20.29 -1.36
CA PHE A 161 -1.51 20.56 -2.42
C PHE A 161 -2.00 21.69 -3.33
N TYR A 162 -1.27 22.81 -3.38
CA TYR A 162 -1.63 23.96 -4.20
C TYR A 162 -0.65 24.13 -5.35
N ARG A 163 -1.12 24.05 -6.59
CA ARG A 163 -0.25 24.19 -7.76
C ARG A 163 0.44 25.56 -7.77
N VAL A 164 1.76 25.55 -7.94
CA VAL A 164 2.56 26.75 -8.12
C VAL A 164 2.59 27.08 -9.61
N PRO A 165 2.14 28.27 -10.04
CA PRO A 165 2.28 28.69 -11.42
C PRO A 165 3.76 28.77 -11.78
N THR A 166 4.18 28.08 -12.85
CA THR A 166 5.50 28.30 -13.42
C THR A 166 5.56 29.75 -13.87
N ALA A 167 6.49 30.54 -13.33
CA ALA A 167 6.68 31.90 -13.79
C ALA A 167 6.92 31.87 -15.30
N GLN A 168 6.03 32.50 -16.07
CA GLN A 168 6.29 32.74 -17.48
C GLN A 168 7.58 33.57 -17.54
N ALA A 169 8.61 33.03 -18.20
CA ALA A 169 9.77 33.82 -18.59
C ALA A 169 9.25 34.92 -19.52
N ASN A 170 9.13 36.13 -18.98
CA ASN A 170 8.96 37.34 -19.78
C ASN A 170 10.26 37.64 -20.54
#